data_AF-A0A8J2NLJ0-F1
#
_entry.id   AF-A0A8J2NLJ0-F1
#
_cell.length_a   1.000
_cell.length_b   1.000
_cell.length_c   1.000
_cell.angle_alpha   90.00
_cell.angle_beta   90.00
_cell.angle_gamma   90.00
#
_symmetry.space_group_name_H-M   'P 1'
#
loop_
_entity.id
_entity.type
_entity.pdbx_description
1 polymer ?
#
loop_
_entity_poly.entity_id
_entity_poly.type
_entity_poly.pdbx_seq_one_letter_code
_entity_poly.pdbx_strand_id
1 'polypeptide(L)'
;MDVAGLIIGIASLYTACRDCYEFYTTVSGAETESSAHLRELQIQQSILKAWGFHWQIQNEDNSEPEHTRRKHTKLHQYLSSNRFKVEGIFKSLSALADTLSNQERLTKRYGIQLYPVHAIKDGLQVTNDVHLIIPDATIEHVKPVVSEVRNRLSVMTKLKWALKDKEKFKKLITELRLHSESLYRLCSENAFESMNIYLTLECLARQESPAGLKWTSKLATQHAEVDEGSLVRKGYELLATTATLKALYYQDASSEEAEDDESIERERPTDRRLRALIGNFFNTFQDANMMKSVYGMIDHTEGEHKGHCSILYKLPGTIGVPSRERPPENLKLRAPVTLKSLLTNRQIQGIRCSLGARFELARKLVRAVCLLHSSGWLHKNIRAESVMFFPENINALHEDGYEIKIEIDVSKPSLMGYIFSRPDDIIMREDPPLKPSNHRVEDPHDLPNPEVPSHHTLMWDVPIDRNAQPLARRTRRRNASIYGRNMLGRIDSNDETKETNISGFTLDYYQHPAKHADPTRLYRHAYDVYSLGILLIEIGLWENVNDSRYPNWDDREEDYYERRTWICKQYLDRVRWQCGDTYADVVLGCLMIDSSDDGIAKASERELCVKIIADLENCQA
;
A
#
# COMPACT_ATOMS: atom_id res chain seq x y z
N MET A 1 11.65 -25.22 -33.60
CA MET A 1 11.23 -25.43 -32.20
C MET A 1 10.01 -24.55 -31.97
N ASP A 2 8.83 -25.15 -31.74
CA ASP A 2 7.60 -24.40 -31.52
C ASP A 2 7.58 -23.80 -30.10
N VAL A 3 8.12 -22.59 -29.98
CA VAL A 3 8.26 -21.85 -28.71
C VAL A 3 6.88 -21.62 -28.05
N ALA A 4 5.81 -21.50 -28.84
CA ALA A 4 4.46 -21.30 -28.32
C ALA A 4 3.97 -22.55 -27.56
N GLY A 5 4.23 -23.75 -28.07
CA GLY A 5 3.92 -25.00 -27.39
C GLY A 5 4.62 -25.16 -26.03
N LEU A 6 5.89 -24.72 -25.92
CA LEU A 6 6.63 -24.70 -24.65
C LEU A 6 6.02 -23.73 -23.63
N ILE A 7 5.66 -22.52 -24.08
CA ILE A 7 5.06 -21.48 -23.21
C ILE A 7 3.70 -21.96 -22.66
N ILE A 8 2.89 -22.63 -23.49
CA ILE A 8 1.61 -23.23 -23.06
C ILE A 8 1.85 -24.31 -22.00
N GLY A 9 2.90 -25.12 -22.19
CA GLY A 9 3.30 -26.13 -21.21
C GLY A 9 3.75 -25.54 -19.89
N ILE A 10 4.51 -24.43 -19.91
CA ILE A 10 4.90 -23.67 -18.70
C ILE A 10 3.68 -23.16 -17.95
N ALA A 11 2.71 -22.55 -18.64
CA ALA A 11 1.48 -22.09 -18.01
C ALA A 11 0.69 -23.24 -17.37
N SER A 12 0.59 -24.38 -18.07
CA SER A 12 -0.06 -25.59 -17.55
C SER A 12 0.66 -26.21 -16.34
N LEU A 13 1.99 -26.11 -16.32
CA LEU A 13 2.80 -26.59 -15.20
C LEU A 13 2.67 -25.66 -13.99
N TYR A 14 2.65 -24.35 -14.21
CA TYR A 14 2.35 -23.36 -13.17
C TYR A 14 1.00 -23.65 -12.50
N THR A 15 -0.07 -23.87 -13.26
CA THR A 15 -1.38 -24.19 -12.69
C THR A 15 -1.33 -25.48 -11.87
N ALA A 16 -0.64 -26.51 -12.36
CA ALA A 16 -0.48 -27.75 -11.61
C ALA A 16 0.29 -27.56 -10.29
N CYS A 17 1.34 -26.74 -10.28
CA CYS A 17 2.07 -26.37 -9.06
C CYS A 17 1.19 -25.60 -8.06
N ARG A 18 0.39 -24.63 -8.54
CA ARG A 18 -0.57 -23.88 -7.72
C ARG A 18 -1.56 -24.82 -7.04
N ASP A 19 -2.11 -25.76 -7.79
CA ASP A 19 -3.09 -26.73 -7.28
C ASP A 19 -2.43 -27.72 -6.30
N CYS A 20 -1.16 -28.09 -6.52
CA CYS A 20 -0.39 -28.87 -5.55
C CYS A 20 -0.22 -28.13 -4.22
N TYR A 21 -0.04 -26.80 -4.21
CA TYR A 21 -0.02 -26.02 -2.97
C TYR A 21 -1.39 -26.03 -2.27
N GLU A 22 -2.48 -25.96 -3.04
CA GLU A 22 -3.85 -25.91 -2.51
C GLU A 22 -4.23 -27.18 -1.73
N PHE A 23 -3.70 -28.33 -2.13
CA PHE A 23 -3.79 -29.58 -1.35
C PHE A 23 -3.32 -29.42 0.10
N TYR A 24 -2.27 -28.63 0.33
CA TYR A 24 -1.75 -28.40 1.67
C TYR A 24 -2.49 -27.29 2.42
N THR A 25 -2.96 -26.24 1.72
CA THR A 25 -3.46 -25.02 2.36
C THR A 25 -4.97 -25.00 2.65
N THR A 26 -5.74 -25.95 2.11
CA THR A 26 -7.20 -26.08 2.33
C THR A 26 -7.61 -26.83 3.60
N VAL A 27 -6.66 -27.32 4.40
CA VAL A 27 -6.96 -28.10 5.62
C VAL A 27 -7.40 -27.17 6.77
N SER A 28 -8.69 -27.18 7.08
CA SER A 28 -9.37 -26.30 8.05
C SER A 28 -9.34 -26.77 9.52
N GLY A 29 -8.33 -27.55 9.94
CA GLY A 29 -8.39 -28.22 11.26
C GLY A 29 -7.04 -28.66 11.84
N ALA A 30 -5.97 -27.90 11.59
CA ALA A 30 -4.66 -28.22 12.13
C ALA A 30 -4.46 -27.62 13.54
N GLU A 31 -3.76 -28.33 14.43
CA GLU A 31 -3.36 -27.85 15.76
C GLU A 31 -2.54 -26.54 15.67
N THR A 32 -2.53 -25.75 16.74
CA THR A 32 -1.92 -24.41 16.83
C THR A 32 -0.42 -24.33 16.48
N GLU A 33 0.33 -25.43 16.54
CA GLU A 33 1.73 -25.49 16.07
C GLU A 33 1.86 -25.95 14.62
N SER A 34 0.88 -26.71 14.11
CA SER A 34 0.75 -27.03 12.70
C SER A 34 0.37 -25.79 11.88
N SER A 35 -0.27 -24.79 12.49
CA SER A 35 -0.63 -23.54 11.82
C SER A 35 0.59 -22.68 11.45
N ALA A 36 1.70 -22.75 12.18
CA ALA A 36 2.91 -21.97 11.85
C ALA A 36 3.53 -22.42 10.52
N HIS A 37 3.80 -23.72 10.41
CA HIS A 37 4.35 -24.34 9.21
C HIS A 37 3.37 -24.27 8.02
N LEU A 38 2.06 -24.36 8.28
CA LEU A 38 1.03 -24.15 7.27
C LEU A 38 1.07 -22.72 6.71
N ARG A 39 1.26 -21.71 7.56
CA ARG A 39 1.39 -20.32 7.13
C ARG A 39 2.67 -20.06 6.33
N GLU A 40 3.79 -20.67 6.70
CA GLU A 40 5.01 -20.63 5.87
C GLU A 40 4.73 -21.15 4.45
N LEU A 41 4.00 -22.25 4.35
CA LEU A 41 3.61 -22.84 3.08
C LEU A 41 2.60 -21.96 2.31
N GLN A 42 1.69 -21.28 3.00
CA GLN A 42 0.81 -20.26 2.40
C GLN A 42 1.59 -19.07 1.86
N ILE A 43 2.66 -18.63 2.51
CA ILE A 43 3.55 -17.58 2.00
C ILE A 43 4.25 -18.07 0.72
N GLN A 44 4.78 -19.30 0.71
CA GLN A 44 5.39 -19.86 -0.51
C GLN A 44 4.38 -20.02 -1.65
N GLN A 45 3.14 -20.42 -1.36
CA GLN A 45 2.04 -20.42 -2.33
C GLN A 45 1.78 -19.00 -2.86
N SER A 46 1.77 -18.00 -1.99
CA SER A 46 1.52 -16.60 -2.36
C SER A 46 2.65 -16.02 -3.21
N ILE A 47 3.90 -16.43 -2.98
CA ILE A 47 5.06 -16.08 -3.82
C ILE A 47 4.90 -16.66 -5.24
N LEU A 48 4.44 -17.92 -5.36
CA LEU A 48 4.15 -18.53 -6.65
C LEU A 48 2.96 -17.82 -7.32
N LYS A 49 1.89 -17.50 -6.59
CA LYS A 49 0.76 -16.73 -7.11
C LYS A 49 1.19 -15.36 -7.63
N ALA A 50 2.04 -14.64 -6.89
CA ALA A 50 2.62 -13.37 -7.33
C ALA A 50 3.33 -13.49 -8.67
N TRP A 51 4.13 -14.56 -8.85
CA TRP A 51 4.80 -14.84 -10.11
C TRP A 51 3.79 -15.06 -11.25
N GLY A 52 2.78 -15.91 -11.07
CA GLY A 52 1.78 -16.15 -12.10
C GLY A 52 0.91 -14.93 -12.42
N PHE A 53 0.60 -14.13 -11.40
CA PHE A 53 -0.13 -12.88 -11.53
C PHE A 53 0.65 -11.86 -12.37
N HIS A 54 1.93 -11.64 -12.06
CA HIS A 54 2.79 -10.73 -12.83
C HIS A 54 2.83 -11.11 -14.32
N TRP A 55 2.85 -12.41 -14.61
CA TRP A 55 2.88 -12.96 -15.96
C TRP A 55 1.50 -13.08 -16.63
N GLN A 56 0.43 -12.69 -15.92
CA GLN A 56 -0.95 -12.77 -16.37
C GLN A 56 -1.34 -14.19 -16.82
N ILE A 57 -0.88 -15.20 -16.07
CA ILE A 57 -1.33 -16.58 -16.26
C ILE A 57 -2.74 -16.68 -15.67
N GLN A 58 -3.75 -16.45 -16.52
CA GLN A 58 -5.14 -16.35 -16.09
C GLN A 58 -5.61 -17.58 -15.30
N ASN A 59 -6.35 -17.32 -14.22
CA ASN A 59 -7.31 -18.27 -13.67
C ASN A 59 -8.53 -18.28 -14.60
N GLU A 60 -9.10 -19.44 -14.85
CA GLU A 60 -10.15 -19.68 -15.87
C GLU A 60 -11.34 -18.70 -15.77
N ASP A 61 -11.49 -17.80 -16.75
CA ASP A 61 -12.75 -17.07 -17.00
C ASP A 61 -13.07 -17.07 -18.50
N ASN A 62 -14.04 -17.88 -18.91
CA ASN A 62 -14.28 -18.42 -20.26
C ASN A 62 -14.90 -17.46 -21.30
N SER A 63 -14.62 -16.16 -21.28
CA SER A 63 -15.28 -15.21 -22.18
C SER A 63 -14.65 -15.06 -23.58
N GLU A 64 -13.42 -15.51 -23.81
CA GLU A 64 -12.76 -15.42 -25.14
C GLU A 64 -12.25 -16.78 -25.66
N PRO A 65 -12.28 -17.01 -26.99
CA PRO A 65 -11.81 -18.26 -27.59
C PRO A 65 -10.32 -18.53 -27.30
N GLU A 66 -10.01 -19.73 -26.81
CA GLU A 66 -8.69 -20.15 -26.29
C GLU A 66 -7.49 -19.86 -27.21
N HIS A 67 -7.70 -19.87 -28.54
CA HIS A 67 -6.62 -19.81 -29.52
C HIS A 67 -6.11 -18.38 -29.78
N THR A 68 -6.95 -17.36 -29.54
CA THR A 68 -6.60 -15.93 -29.65
C THR A 68 -6.01 -15.40 -28.35
N ARG A 69 -6.51 -15.86 -27.19
CA ARG A 69 -6.04 -15.47 -25.85
C ARG A 69 -4.58 -15.86 -25.57
N ARG A 70 -4.18 -17.06 -25.98
CA ARG A 70 -2.87 -17.67 -25.62
C ARG A 70 -1.66 -17.05 -26.33
N LYS A 71 -1.85 -16.32 -27.44
CA LYS A 71 -0.75 -15.74 -28.24
C LYS A 71 -0.30 -14.34 -27.77
N HIS A 72 -1.06 -13.71 -26.87
CA HIS A 72 -0.87 -12.30 -26.48
C HIS A 72 -0.56 -12.08 -24.99
N THR A 73 -0.34 -13.13 -24.18
CA THR A 73 -0.03 -12.94 -22.76
C THR A 73 1.34 -12.28 -22.55
N LYS A 74 1.48 -11.49 -21.47
CA LYS A 74 2.75 -10.86 -21.06
C LYS A 74 3.89 -11.89 -20.99
N LEU A 75 3.60 -13.08 -20.45
CA LEU A 75 4.53 -14.21 -20.45
C LEU A 75 4.96 -14.63 -21.86
N HIS A 76 4.02 -14.76 -22.79
CA HIS A 76 4.29 -15.21 -24.15
C HIS A 76 5.19 -14.23 -24.88
N GLN A 77 4.92 -12.92 -24.77
CA GLN A 77 5.77 -11.88 -25.34
C GLN A 77 7.18 -11.92 -24.76
N TYR A 78 7.30 -12.02 -23.43
CA TYR A 78 8.59 -12.05 -22.75
C TYR A 78 9.43 -13.27 -23.15
N LEU A 79 8.85 -14.47 -23.10
CA LEU A 79 9.55 -15.72 -23.39
C LEU A 79 9.86 -15.90 -24.88
N SER A 80 9.04 -15.33 -25.77
CA SER A 80 9.35 -15.28 -27.20
C SER A 80 10.63 -14.51 -27.48
N SER A 81 10.86 -13.42 -26.75
CA SER A 81 12.07 -12.58 -26.82
C SER A 81 13.25 -13.13 -26.00
N ASN A 82 12.99 -13.97 -24.99
CA ASN A 82 14.00 -14.49 -24.05
C ASN A 82 14.03 -16.03 -24.04
N ARG A 83 14.30 -16.64 -25.20
CA ARG A 83 14.21 -18.10 -25.38
C ARG A 83 15.07 -18.93 -24.42
N PHE A 84 16.23 -18.42 -24.01
CA PHE A 84 17.12 -19.11 -23.06
C PHE A 84 16.54 -19.19 -21.64
N LYS A 85 15.60 -18.30 -21.28
CA LYS A 85 14.93 -18.31 -19.97
C LYS A 85 13.81 -19.35 -19.89
N VAL A 86 13.26 -19.76 -21.03
CA VAL A 86 12.20 -20.78 -21.12
C VAL A 86 12.62 -22.08 -20.46
N GLU A 87 13.83 -22.54 -20.77
CA GLU A 87 14.44 -23.74 -20.20
C GLU A 87 14.55 -23.65 -18.67
N GLY A 88 15.08 -22.53 -18.16
CA GLY A 88 15.23 -22.30 -16.73
C GLY A 88 13.89 -22.31 -16.00
N ILE A 89 12.88 -21.62 -16.54
CA ILE A 89 11.55 -21.54 -15.93
C ILE A 89 10.89 -22.91 -15.91
N PHE A 90 10.99 -23.66 -17.02
CA PHE A 90 10.46 -25.01 -17.09
C PHE A 90 11.13 -25.94 -16.06
N LYS A 91 12.46 -25.91 -15.95
CA LYS A 91 13.23 -26.70 -14.98
C LYS A 91 12.86 -26.34 -13.53
N SER A 92 12.75 -25.04 -13.21
CA SER A 92 12.38 -24.57 -11.88
C SER A 92 10.95 -24.97 -11.50
N LEU A 93 9.97 -24.82 -12.40
CA LEU A 93 8.59 -25.25 -12.16
C LEU A 93 8.48 -26.77 -12.05
N SER A 94 9.23 -27.53 -12.84
CA SER A 94 9.22 -29.00 -12.79
C SER A 94 9.79 -29.51 -11.46
N ALA A 95 10.88 -28.90 -11.00
CA ALA A 95 11.47 -29.22 -9.69
C ALA A 95 10.52 -28.86 -8.54
N LEU A 96 9.85 -27.70 -8.64
CA LEU A 96 8.83 -27.29 -7.67
C LEU A 96 7.65 -28.28 -7.65
N ALA A 97 7.17 -28.70 -8.82
CA ALA A 97 6.11 -29.71 -8.94
C ALA A 97 6.52 -31.05 -8.32
N ASP A 98 7.73 -31.54 -8.60
CA ASP A 98 8.23 -32.80 -8.01
C ASP A 98 8.32 -32.70 -6.49
N THR A 99 8.88 -31.60 -5.97
CA THR A 99 8.99 -31.36 -4.52
C THR A 99 7.63 -31.34 -3.83
N LEU A 100 6.58 -30.83 -4.48
CA LEU A 100 5.23 -30.77 -3.92
C LEU A 100 4.40 -32.05 -4.09
N SER A 101 4.69 -32.88 -5.10
CA SER A 101 3.80 -33.98 -5.51
C SER A 101 4.37 -35.39 -5.36
N ASN A 102 5.68 -35.54 -5.18
CA ASN A 102 6.34 -36.84 -5.09
C ASN A 102 6.10 -37.48 -3.69
N GLN A 103 5.24 -38.50 -3.64
CA GLN A 103 4.80 -39.12 -2.39
C GLN A 103 5.95 -39.74 -1.57
N GLU A 104 6.91 -40.39 -2.22
CA GLU A 104 8.12 -40.90 -1.57
C GLU A 104 8.94 -39.77 -0.91
N ARG A 105 9.17 -38.64 -1.60
CA ARG A 105 9.90 -37.50 -1.04
C ARG A 105 9.13 -36.86 0.11
N LEU A 106 7.83 -36.65 -0.06
CA LEU A 106 6.93 -36.10 0.98
C LEU A 106 7.00 -36.93 2.27
N THR A 107 6.95 -38.25 2.16
CA THR A 107 6.97 -39.14 3.32
C THR A 107 8.36 -39.32 3.93
N LYS A 108 9.37 -39.65 3.11
CA LYS A 108 10.72 -40.01 3.62
C LYS A 108 11.56 -38.79 3.98
N ARG A 109 11.56 -37.77 3.11
CA ARG A 109 12.46 -36.59 3.20
C ARG A 109 11.84 -35.44 3.98
N TYR A 110 10.55 -35.18 3.78
CA TYR A 110 9.86 -34.02 4.35
C TYR A 110 8.97 -34.33 5.56
N GLY A 111 8.79 -35.61 5.91
CA GLY A 111 8.10 -35.99 7.15
C GLY A 111 6.59 -35.80 7.12
N ILE A 112 5.97 -35.84 5.94
CA ILE A 112 4.52 -35.73 5.74
C ILE A 112 3.91 -37.13 5.70
N GLN A 113 2.92 -37.39 6.53
CA GLN A 113 2.13 -38.63 6.49
C GLN A 113 0.90 -38.44 5.61
N LEU A 114 0.58 -39.43 4.78
CA LEU A 114 -0.56 -39.40 3.87
C LEU A 114 -1.52 -40.55 4.22
N TYR A 115 -2.81 -40.25 4.26
CA TYR A 115 -3.89 -41.17 4.63
C TYR A 115 -4.99 -41.11 3.58
N PRO A 116 -5.60 -42.23 3.16
CA PRO A 116 -6.74 -42.19 2.26
C PRO A 116 -7.96 -41.54 2.93
N VAL A 117 -8.69 -40.69 2.20
CA VAL A 117 -9.90 -40.00 2.71
C VAL A 117 -11.06 -40.97 2.99
N HIS A 118 -11.12 -42.10 2.27
CA HIS A 118 -12.11 -43.15 2.45
C HIS A 118 -11.44 -44.52 2.61
N ALA A 119 -11.98 -45.38 3.48
CA ALA A 119 -11.61 -46.79 3.53
C ALA A 119 -12.21 -47.51 2.31
N ILE A 120 -11.50 -47.47 1.17
CA ILE A 120 -11.90 -48.22 -0.01
C ILE A 120 -11.38 -49.65 0.14
N LYS A 121 -12.33 -50.60 0.23
CA LYS A 121 -12.11 -52.00 -0.11
C LYS A 121 -11.70 -52.05 -1.58
N ASP A 122 -10.60 -52.74 -1.84
CA ASP A 122 -9.94 -52.95 -3.14
C ASP A 122 -8.98 -51.84 -3.62
N GLY A 123 -7.70 -52.10 -3.35
CA GLY A 123 -6.65 -52.00 -4.37
C GLY A 123 -6.28 -50.62 -4.88
N LEU A 124 -6.00 -49.65 -4.01
CA LEU A 124 -5.16 -48.52 -4.41
C LEU A 124 -3.72 -49.06 -4.55
N GLN A 125 -3.36 -49.48 -5.77
CA GLN A 125 -1.95 -49.73 -6.09
C GLN A 125 -1.16 -48.48 -5.75
N VAL A 126 -0.13 -48.65 -4.92
CA VAL A 126 1.00 -47.72 -4.80
C VAL A 126 1.45 -47.45 -6.22
N THR A 127 1.18 -46.25 -6.74
CA THR A 127 1.71 -45.84 -8.04
C THR A 127 3.22 -45.92 -7.97
N ASN A 128 3.88 -46.43 -9.02
CA ASN A 128 5.33 -46.33 -9.12
C ASN A 128 5.69 -44.83 -9.07
N ASP A 129 6.18 -44.34 -7.94
CA ASP A 129 6.72 -42.98 -7.76
C ASP A 129 8.00 -42.86 -8.60
N VAL A 130 7.85 -42.67 -9.91
CA VAL A 130 8.99 -42.44 -10.80
C VAL A 130 9.50 -41.03 -10.52
N HIS A 131 10.78 -40.85 -10.23
CA HIS A 131 11.34 -39.50 -10.11
C HIS A 131 11.04 -38.71 -11.40
N LEU A 132 10.56 -37.47 -11.31
CA LEU A 132 10.39 -36.64 -12.51
C LEU A 132 11.76 -36.52 -13.18
N ILE A 133 11.92 -37.15 -14.33
CA ILE A 133 13.06 -36.89 -15.21
C ILE A 133 12.77 -35.50 -15.76
N ILE A 134 13.73 -34.59 -15.61
CA ILE A 134 13.63 -33.22 -16.13
C ILE A 134 14.53 -33.15 -17.38
N PRO A 135 14.04 -33.59 -18.54
CA PRO A 135 14.76 -33.47 -19.80
C PRO A 135 14.94 -32.00 -20.22
N ASP A 136 15.77 -31.77 -21.23
CA ASP A 136 15.88 -30.47 -21.90
C ASP A 136 14.51 -30.05 -22.45
N ALA A 137 14.15 -28.76 -22.32
CA ALA A 137 12.84 -28.20 -22.64
C ALA A 137 12.57 -28.16 -24.16
N THR A 138 12.39 -29.34 -24.74
CA THR A 138 11.71 -29.52 -26.02
C THR A 138 10.24 -29.86 -25.77
N ILE A 139 9.35 -29.55 -26.70
CA ILE A 139 7.88 -29.73 -26.52
C ILE A 139 7.52 -31.18 -26.24
N GLU A 140 8.24 -32.11 -26.85
CA GLU A 140 8.07 -33.56 -26.68
C GLU A 140 8.31 -33.99 -25.22
N HIS A 141 9.14 -33.23 -24.50
CA HIS A 141 9.50 -33.45 -23.11
C HIS A 141 8.60 -32.74 -22.09
N VAL A 142 8.00 -31.61 -22.47
CA VAL A 142 7.14 -30.83 -21.55
C VAL A 142 5.78 -31.49 -21.32
N LYS A 143 5.15 -32.05 -22.38
CA LYS A 143 3.81 -32.68 -22.26
C LYS A 143 3.78 -33.86 -21.27
N PRO A 144 4.73 -34.82 -21.32
CA PRO A 144 4.78 -35.93 -20.36
C PRO A 144 4.94 -35.46 -18.91
N VAL A 145 5.76 -34.43 -18.67
CA VAL A 145 5.96 -33.87 -17.34
C VAL A 145 4.67 -33.27 -16.80
N VAL A 146 3.96 -32.47 -17.60
CA VAL A 146 2.67 -31.89 -17.18
C VAL A 146 1.63 -32.96 -16.91
N SER A 147 1.53 -34.00 -17.76
CA SER A 147 0.57 -35.09 -17.53
C SER A 147 0.90 -35.89 -16.28
N GLU A 148 2.19 -36.15 -16.02
CA GLU A 148 2.65 -36.86 -14.84
C GLU A 148 2.32 -36.09 -13.56
N VAL A 149 2.60 -34.78 -13.52
CA VAL A 149 2.26 -33.94 -12.35
C VAL A 149 0.76 -33.92 -12.09
N ARG A 150 -0.07 -33.78 -13.14
CA ARG A 150 -1.53 -33.84 -13.00
C ARG A 150 -2.03 -35.20 -12.50
N ASN A 151 -1.42 -36.29 -12.96
CA ASN A 151 -1.74 -37.63 -12.47
C ASN A 151 -1.44 -37.74 -10.97
N ARG A 152 -0.27 -37.28 -10.50
CA ARG A 152 0.06 -37.26 -9.07
C ARG A 152 -0.93 -36.42 -8.27
N LEU A 153 -1.26 -35.22 -8.75
CA LEU A 153 -2.25 -34.35 -8.11
C LEU A 153 -3.63 -35.03 -7.99
N SER A 154 -4.07 -35.77 -9.02
CA SER A 154 -5.33 -36.52 -9.00
C SER A 154 -5.37 -37.64 -7.94
N VAL A 155 -4.20 -38.16 -7.56
CA VAL A 155 -4.04 -39.12 -6.46
C VAL A 155 -4.01 -38.38 -5.14
N MET A 156 -3.20 -37.31 -5.03
CA MET A 156 -3.06 -36.51 -3.81
C MET A 156 -4.38 -35.95 -3.32
N THR A 157 -5.24 -35.44 -4.20
CA THR A 157 -6.57 -34.91 -3.85
C THR A 157 -7.49 -35.95 -3.17
N LYS A 158 -7.18 -37.24 -3.23
CA LYS A 158 -7.89 -38.33 -2.54
C LYS A 158 -7.28 -38.70 -1.18
N LEU A 159 -6.21 -38.02 -0.78
CA LEU A 159 -5.47 -38.23 0.45
C LEU A 159 -5.73 -37.07 1.43
N LYS A 160 -5.61 -37.35 2.72
CA LYS A 160 -5.38 -36.37 3.80
C LYS A 160 -3.92 -36.43 4.18
N TRP A 161 -3.39 -35.34 4.71
CA TRP A 161 -2.02 -35.30 5.18
C TRP A 161 -1.93 -34.88 6.65
N ALA A 162 -0.85 -35.30 7.32
CA ALA A 162 -0.48 -34.82 8.65
C ALA A 162 1.03 -34.61 8.75
N LEU A 163 1.46 -33.65 9.57
CA LEU A 163 2.87 -33.37 9.81
C LEU A 163 3.42 -34.29 10.91
N LYS A 164 4.38 -35.16 10.57
CA LYS A 164 5.03 -36.07 11.54
C LYS A 164 6.33 -35.52 12.10
N ASP A 165 7.13 -34.87 11.26
CA ASP A 165 8.50 -34.43 11.60
C ASP A 165 8.71 -32.97 11.17
N LYS A 166 8.72 -32.08 12.16
CA LYS A 166 8.83 -30.63 11.96
C LYS A 166 10.17 -30.23 11.34
N GLU A 167 11.27 -30.85 11.76
CA GLU A 167 12.61 -30.53 11.24
C GLU A 167 12.77 -31.00 9.79
N LYS A 168 12.16 -32.13 9.43
CA LYS A 168 12.09 -32.56 8.02
C LYS A 168 11.20 -31.64 7.18
N PHE A 169 10.11 -31.12 7.74
CA PHE A 169 9.25 -30.19 7.02
C PHE A 169 9.92 -28.84 6.74
N LYS A 170 10.77 -28.33 7.65
CA LYS A 170 11.60 -27.15 7.35
C LYS A 170 12.44 -27.34 6.09
N LYS A 171 12.90 -28.56 5.79
CA LYS A 171 13.64 -28.87 4.55
C LYS A 171 12.75 -28.69 3.31
N LEU A 172 11.46 -29.02 3.40
CA LEU A 172 10.50 -28.75 2.32
C LEU A 172 10.42 -27.25 2.05
N ILE A 173 10.18 -26.45 3.10
CA ILE A 173 10.09 -24.99 2.99
C ILE A 173 11.38 -24.39 2.39
N THR A 174 12.55 -24.85 2.83
CA THR A 174 13.83 -24.41 2.25
C THR A 174 13.94 -24.76 0.75
N GLU A 175 13.57 -25.96 0.33
CA GLU A 175 13.60 -26.33 -1.10
C GLU A 175 12.58 -25.53 -1.93
N LEU A 176 11.38 -25.30 -1.42
CA LEU A 176 10.36 -24.46 -2.07
C LEU A 176 10.83 -23.00 -2.23
N ARG A 177 11.52 -22.45 -1.23
CA ARG A 177 12.15 -21.12 -1.31
C ARG A 177 13.20 -21.05 -2.40
N LEU A 178 14.09 -22.04 -2.48
CA LEU A 178 15.14 -22.10 -3.52
C LEU A 178 14.55 -22.18 -4.94
N HIS A 179 13.47 -22.96 -5.12
CA HIS A 179 12.78 -23.04 -6.40
C HIS A 179 12.10 -21.71 -6.76
N SER A 180 11.46 -21.06 -5.80
CA SER A 180 10.81 -19.76 -5.98
C SER A 180 11.83 -18.67 -6.30
N GLU A 181 12.97 -18.63 -5.60
CA GLU A 181 14.06 -17.70 -5.90
C GLU A 181 14.60 -17.89 -7.32
N SER A 182 14.73 -19.14 -7.76
CA SER A 182 15.14 -19.45 -9.14
C SER A 182 14.16 -18.86 -10.16
N LEU A 183 12.84 -18.95 -9.92
CA LEU A 183 11.82 -18.33 -10.77
C LEU A 183 11.93 -16.79 -10.78
N TYR A 184 12.18 -16.19 -9.62
CA TYR A 184 12.37 -14.74 -9.48
C TYR A 184 13.60 -14.25 -10.25
N ARG A 185 14.73 -14.95 -10.15
CA ARG A 185 15.97 -14.62 -10.90
C ARG A 185 15.79 -14.69 -12.42
N LEU A 186 14.81 -15.46 -12.89
CA LEU A 186 14.49 -15.60 -14.32
C LEU A 186 13.50 -14.53 -14.82
N CYS A 187 12.99 -13.66 -13.95
CA CYS A 187 12.12 -12.55 -14.34
C CYS A 187 12.90 -11.34 -14.87
N SER A 188 12.20 -10.29 -15.32
CA SER A 188 12.81 -8.98 -15.58
C SER A 188 13.09 -8.23 -14.26
N GLU A 189 14.05 -7.31 -14.25
CA GLU A 189 14.40 -6.51 -13.06
C GLU A 189 13.24 -5.66 -12.54
N ASN A 190 12.29 -5.30 -13.40
CA ASN A 190 11.13 -4.51 -13.00
C ASN A 190 10.04 -5.37 -12.33
N ALA A 191 10.01 -6.68 -12.58
CA ALA A 191 8.94 -7.56 -12.11
C ALA A 191 8.85 -7.71 -10.59
N PHE A 192 9.96 -7.48 -9.89
CA PHE A 192 10.05 -7.70 -8.44
C PHE A 192 9.08 -6.81 -7.67
N GLU A 193 8.83 -5.60 -8.14
CA GLU A 193 7.99 -4.63 -7.43
C GLU A 193 6.53 -5.07 -7.41
N SER A 194 5.92 -5.31 -8.58
CA SER A 194 4.56 -5.85 -8.67
C SER A 194 4.40 -7.19 -7.96
N MET A 195 5.37 -8.10 -8.06
CA MET A 195 5.32 -9.38 -7.35
C MET A 195 5.35 -9.22 -5.82
N ASN A 196 6.20 -8.34 -5.28
CA ASN A 196 6.30 -8.11 -3.84
C ASN A 196 5.02 -7.46 -3.27
N ILE A 197 4.40 -6.56 -4.04
CA ILE A 197 3.13 -5.93 -3.66
C ILE A 197 2.00 -6.96 -3.72
N TYR A 198 1.93 -7.78 -4.78
CA TYR A 198 0.95 -8.88 -4.85
C TYR A 198 1.09 -9.84 -3.67
N LEU A 199 2.32 -10.25 -3.35
CA LEU A 199 2.60 -11.11 -2.19
C LEU A 199 2.05 -10.49 -0.90
N THR A 200 2.32 -9.20 -0.70
CA THR A 200 1.84 -8.46 0.47
C THR A 200 0.32 -8.43 0.51
N LEU A 201 -0.31 -8.11 -0.62
CA LEU A 201 -1.76 -8.07 -0.75
C LEU A 201 -2.41 -9.43 -0.46
N GLU A 202 -1.97 -10.50 -1.13
CA GLU A 202 -2.55 -11.85 -1.01
C GLU A 202 -2.41 -12.40 0.42
N CYS A 203 -1.26 -12.18 1.06
CA CYS A 203 -1.02 -12.60 2.45
C CYS A 203 -1.88 -11.83 3.45
N LEU A 204 -2.11 -10.54 3.21
CA LEU A 204 -2.85 -9.67 4.15
C LEU A 204 -4.36 -9.61 3.86
N ALA A 205 -4.80 -9.98 2.66
CA ALA A 205 -6.21 -10.01 2.28
C ALA A 205 -7.03 -10.99 3.13
N ARG A 206 -6.39 -12.05 3.64
CA ARG A 206 -7.02 -13.16 4.39
C ARG A 206 -6.83 -13.07 5.91
N GLN A 207 -6.15 -12.04 6.41
CA GLN A 207 -5.78 -11.92 7.83
C GLN A 207 -6.35 -10.64 8.43
N GLU A 208 -7.33 -10.82 9.31
CA GLU A 208 -8.03 -9.73 10.01
C GLU A 208 -7.74 -9.72 11.51
N SER A 209 -7.22 -10.83 12.06
CA SER A 209 -6.86 -10.86 13.48
C SER A 209 -5.54 -10.12 13.76
N PRO A 210 -5.46 -9.25 14.78
CA PRO A 210 -4.23 -8.58 15.18
C PRO A 210 -3.09 -9.57 15.49
N ALA A 211 -3.42 -10.67 16.16
CA ALA A 211 -2.47 -11.74 16.47
C ALA A 211 -1.94 -12.41 15.20
N GLY A 212 -2.81 -12.66 14.23
CA GLY A 212 -2.44 -13.21 12.93
C GLY A 212 -1.48 -12.30 12.17
N LEU A 213 -1.77 -10.98 12.15
CA LEU A 213 -0.94 -9.97 11.47
C LEU A 213 0.43 -9.78 12.13
N LYS A 214 0.49 -9.69 13.47
CA LYS A 214 1.77 -9.64 14.21
C LYS A 214 2.62 -10.87 13.96
N TRP A 215 1.99 -12.03 13.89
CA TRP A 215 2.68 -13.27 13.58
C TRP A 215 3.23 -13.27 12.15
N THR A 216 2.44 -12.86 11.15
CA THR A 216 2.89 -12.72 9.76
C THR A 216 4.06 -11.76 9.66
N SER A 217 4.00 -10.64 10.39
CA SER A 217 5.11 -9.67 10.49
C SER A 217 6.39 -10.33 11.00
N LYS A 218 6.31 -10.99 12.17
CA LYS A 218 7.44 -11.70 12.77
C LYS A 218 8.04 -12.75 11.84
N LEU A 219 7.21 -13.57 11.20
CA LEU A 219 7.70 -14.61 10.30
C LEU A 219 8.37 -14.01 9.06
N ALA A 220 7.77 -12.97 8.47
CA ALA A 220 8.35 -12.30 7.31
C ALA A 220 9.70 -11.64 7.66
N THR A 221 9.84 -11.02 8.84
CA THR A 221 11.14 -10.51 9.32
C THR A 221 12.19 -11.63 9.42
N GLN A 222 11.84 -12.77 10.01
CA GLN A 222 12.75 -13.92 10.10
C GLN A 222 13.18 -14.44 8.72
N HIS A 223 12.26 -14.51 7.76
CA HIS A 223 12.62 -14.90 6.40
C HIS A 223 13.53 -13.87 5.72
N ALA A 224 13.30 -12.57 5.93
CA ALA A 224 14.15 -11.52 5.40
C ALA A 224 15.59 -11.60 5.95
N GLU A 225 15.76 -11.96 7.22
CA GLU A 225 17.07 -12.18 7.85
C GLU A 225 17.79 -13.39 7.27
N VAL A 226 17.09 -14.52 7.09
CA VAL A 226 17.67 -15.74 6.49
C VAL A 226 18.11 -15.50 5.04
N ASP A 227 17.40 -14.63 4.33
CA ASP A 227 17.60 -14.32 2.91
C ASP A 227 18.43 -13.04 2.69
N GLU A 228 19.39 -12.74 3.56
CA GLU A 228 20.12 -11.45 3.60
C GLU A 228 20.66 -10.99 2.22
N GLY A 229 21.04 -11.94 1.35
CA GLY A 229 21.54 -11.71 -0.02
C GLY A 229 20.58 -12.08 -1.17
N SER A 230 19.33 -12.45 -0.89
CA SER A 230 18.34 -12.85 -1.90
C SER A 230 17.47 -11.68 -2.36
N LEU A 231 17.01 -11.73 -3.62
CA LEU A 231 16.12 -10.71 -4.19
C LEU A 231 14.71 -10.72 -3.56
N VAL A 232 14.31 -11.85 -2.97
CA VAL A 232 12.99 -12.03 -2.34
C VAL A 232 12.93 -11.34 -0.96
N ARG A 233 14.07 -11.02 -0.35
CA ARG A 233 14.18 -10.31 0.93
C ARG A 233 13.31 -9.05 0.99
N LYS A 234 13.36 -8.23 -0.06
CA LYS A 234 12.57 -6.98 -0.14
C LYS A 234 11.07 -7.24 -0.07
N GLY A 235 10.61 -8.36 -0.61
CA GLY A 235 9.21 -8.79 -0.52
C GLY A 235 8.81 -9.14 0.90
N TYR A 236 9.68 -9.85 1.64
CA TYR A 236 9.46 -10.16 3.04
C TYR A 236 9.50 -8.93 3.95
N GLU A 237 10.46 -8.01 3.74
CA GLU A 237 10.51 -6.74 4.47
C GLU A 237 9.24 -5.92 4.27
N LEU A 238 8.77 -5.82 3.02
CA LEU A 238 7.53 -5.14 2.68
C LEU A 238 6.31 -5.78 3.34
N LEU A 239 6.20 -7.11 3.28
CA LEU A 239 5.14 -7.85 3.95
C LEU A 239 5.17 -7.62 5.46
N ALA A 240 6.36 -7.65 6.08
CA ALA A 240 6.52 -7.45 7.51
C ALA A 240 6.07 -6.05 7.95
N THR A 241 6.57 -5.01 7.29
CA THR A 241 6.20 -3.62 7.59
C THR A 241 4.71 -3.38 7.40
N THR A 242 4.13 -3.87 6.29
CA THR A 242 2.70 -3.67 5.99
C THR A 242 1.81 -4.43 6.97
N ALA A 243 2.20 -5.65 7.36
CA ALA A 243 1.51 -6.43 8.38
C ALA A 243 1.52 -5.72 9.75
N THR A 244 2.66 -5.13 10.14
CA THR A 244 2.76 -4.34 11.38
C THR A 244 1.84 -3.13 11.34
N LEU A 245 1.85 -2.36 10.25
CA LEU A 245 0.97 -1.20 10.09
C LEU A 245 -0.52 -1.59 10.17
N LYS A 246 -0.90 -2.68 9.50
CA LYS A 246 -2.27 -3.20 9.56
C LYS A 246 -2.64 -3.70 10.96
N ALA A 247 -1.70 -4.30 11.69
CA ALA A 247 -1.94 -4.78 13.06
C ALA A 247 -2.16 -3.66 14.07
N LEU A 248 -1.37 -2.57 14.01
CA LEU A 248 -1.48 -1.43 14.92
C LEU A 248 -2.89 -0.83 14.89
N TYR A 249 -3.46 -0.69 13.70
CA TYR A 249 -4.82 -0.18 13.53
C TYR A 249 -5.89 -1.01 14.26
N TYR A 250 -5.86 -2.34 14.13
CA TYR A 250 -6.83 -3.20 14.82
C TYR A 250 -6.63 -3.22 16.35
N GLN A 251 -5.48 -2.81 16.86
CA GLN A 251 -5.28 -2.64 18.30
C GLN A 251 -5.95 -1.36 18.79
N ASP A 252 -5.73 -0.23 18.09
CA ASP A 252 -6.31 1.06 18.46
C ASP A 252 -7.85 1.05 18.39
N ALA A 253 -8.43 0.37 17.39
CA ALA A 253 -9.89 0.21 17.27
C ALA A 253 -10.51 -0.61 18.42
N SER A 254 -9.72 -1.45 19.10
CA SER A 254 -10.18 -2.21 20.28
C SER A 254 -10.02 -1.46 21.61
N SER A 255 -9.25 -0.36 21.61
CA SER A 255 -9.04 0.52 22.77
C SER A 255 -9.91 1.78 22.76
N GLU A 256 -10.50 2.15 21.62
CA GLU A 256 -11.41 3.31 21.52
C GLU A 256 -12.71 3.17 22.32
N GLU A 257 -13.07 1.98 22.83
CA GLU A 257 -14.16 1.84 23.82
C GLU A 257 -13.74 2.18 25.26
N ALA A 258 -12.47 2.55 25.52
CA ALA A 258 -11.97 2.74 26.88
C ALA A 258 -10.99 3.92 27.08
N GLU A 259 -10.89 4.88 26.16
CA GLU A 259 -10.18 6.13 26.43
C GLU A 259 -11.13 7.19 26.97
N ASP A 260 -11.50 7.05 28.24
CA ASP A 260 -11.81 8.23 29.06
C ASP A 260 -10.53 9.10 29.08
N ASP A 261 -10.69 10.40 28.83
CA ASP A 261 -9.65 11.45 28.85
C ASP A 261 -8.96 11.48 30.23
N GLU A 262 -7.99 10.61 30.47
CA GLU A 262 -7.18 10.63 31.69
C GLU A 262 -6.34 11.91 31.69
N SER A 263 -6.83 12.89 32.46
CA SER A 263 -6.13 14.15 32.67
C SER A 263 -4.73 13.89 33.23
N ILE A 264 -3.69 14.35 32.52
CA ILE A 264 -2.29 14.26 32.96
C ILE A 264 -2.14 14.92 34.36
N GLU A 265 -1.86 14.11 35.38
CA GLU A 265 -1.67 14.58 36.74
C GLU A 265 -0.31 15.30 36.87
N ARG A 266 -0.34 16.57 37.29
CA ARG A 266 0.88 17.39 37.39
C ARG A 266 1.55 17.18 38.74
N GLU A 267 2.46 16.23 38.83
CA GLU A 267 3.26 16.02 40.03
C GLU A 267 4.56 16.82 40.06
N ARG A 268 4.95 17.29 41.25
CA ARG A 268 6.25 17.94 41.47
C ARG A 268 7.28 16.87 41.86
N PRO A 269 8.39 16.70 41.13
CA PRO A 269 9.38 15.67 41.46
C PRO A 269 9.94 15.85 42.87
N THR A 270 9.90 14.80 43.68
CA THR A 270 10.40 14.79 45.06
C THR A 270 11.93 14.91 45.10
N ASP A 271 12.61 14.29 44.14
CA ASP A 271 14.08 14.31 44.02
C ASP A 271 14.61 15.74 43.78
N ARG A 272 15.54 16.15 44.65
CA ARG A 272 16.14 17.50 44.64
C ARG A 272 17.16 17.70 43.52
N ARG A 273 17.87 16.65 43.09
CA ARG A 273 18.79 16.67 41.95
C ARG A 273 18.03 16.69 40.64
N LEU A 274 16.94 15.93 40.52
CA LEU A 274 16.07 15.99 39.35
C LEU A 274 15.42 17.37 39.20
N ARG A 275 14.95 17.97 40.31
CA ARG A 275 14.49 19.37 40.32
C ARG A 275 15.57 20.37 39.90
N ALA A 276 16.81 20.18 40.35
CA ALA A 276 17.93 21.04 39.94
C ALA A 276 18.31 20.84 38.47
N LEU A 277 18.25 19.60 37.96
CA LEU A 277 18.47 19.29 36.54
C LEU A 277 17.40 19.93 35.67
N ILE A 278 16.11 19.77 36.02
CA ILE A 278 14.99 20.41 35.33
C ILE A 278 15.11 21.93 35.41
N GLY A 279 15.47 22.48 36.58
CA GLY A 279 15.69 23.91 36.77
C GLY A 279 16.85 24.45 35.94
N ASN A 280 17.99 23.74 35.91
CA ASN A 280 19.15 24.12 35.12
C ASN A 280 18.88 23.97 33.62
N PHE A 281 18.19 22.91 33.20
CA PHE A 281 17.73 22.72 31.82
C PHE A 281 16.81 23.88 31.43
N PHE A 282 15.78 24.19 32.23
CA PHE A 282 14.89 25.32 32.01
C PHE A 282 15.67 26.64 31.91
N ASN A 283 16.57 26.93 32.85
CA ASN A 283 17.39 28.16 32.85
C ASN A 283 18.35 28.24 31.65
N THR A 284 18.85 27.11 31.13
CA THR A 284 19.75 27.06 29.97
C THR A 284 19.05 27.51 28.67
N PHE A 285 17.73 27.36 28.58
CA PHE A 285 16.92 27.74 27.41
C PHE A 285 16.16 29.07 27.59
N GLN A 286 16.57 29.91 28.55
CA GLN A 286 15.84 31.11 28.95
C GLN A 286 16.29 32.40 28.22
N ASP A 287 17.42 32.36 27.51
CA ASP A 287 17.89 33.49 26.69
C ASP A 287 17.27 33.49 25.28
N ALA A 288 17.73 34.41 24.41
CA ALA A 288 17.15 34.86 23.12
C ALA A 288 16.61 33.80 22.12
N ASN A 289 16.77 32.51 22.39
CA ASN A 289 16.23 31.39 21.62
C ASN A 289 15.05 30.69 22.34
N MET A 290 13.87 31.29 22.21
CA MET A 290 12.56 30.60 22.04
C MET A 290 12.01 29.71 23.17
N MET A 291 11.79 30.29 24.34
CA MET A 291 11.15 29.63 25.50
C MET A 291 9.59 29.65 25.49
N LYS A 292 8.92 29.42 24.36
CA LYS A 292 7.46 29.10 24.36
C LYS A 292 7.17 27.64 24.04
N SER A 293 8.22 26.85 24.08
CA SER A 293 8.26 25.60 23.36
C SER A 293 8.44 24.39 24.24
N VAL A 294 8.82 24.44 25.51
CA VAL A 294 8.87 23.23 26.34
C VAL A 294 7.65 23.21 27.25
N TYR A 295 6.78 22.23 27.08
CA TYR A 295 5.51 22.11 27.81
C TYR A 295 5.66 21.32 29.11
N GLY A 296 6.62 20.40 29.20
CA GLY A 296 6.85 19.63 30.41
C GLY A 296 7.84 18.49 30.22
N MET A 297 7.96 17.65 31.24
CA MET A 297 8.72 16.41 31.20
C MET A 297 7.79 15.29 31.67
N ILE A 298 7.72 14.21 30.91
CA ILE A 298 6.91 13.03 31.17
C ILE A 298 7.83 12.01 31.82
N ASP A 299 7.49 11.58 33.03
CA ASP A 299 8.16 10.46 33.68
C ASP A 299 7.43 9.17 33.32
N HIS A 300 8.13 8.25 32.68
CA HIS A 300 7.53 6.98 32.26
C HIS A 300 7.60 6.00 33.44
N THR A 301 6.49 5.89 34.17
CA THR A 301 6.34 4.99 35.33
C THR A 301 6.00 3.55 34.93
N GLU A 302 5.50 3.37 33.71
CA GLU A 302 5.06 2.09 33.12
C GLU A 302 5.48 1.98 31.64
N GLY A 303 5.34 0.78 31.06
CA GLY A 303 5.71 0.51 29.65
C GLY A 303 7.20 0.27 29.37
N GLU A 304 7.57 0.17 28.08
CA GLU A 304 8.94 -0.13 27.62
C GLU A 304 9.98 0.94 27.99
N HIS A 305 9.52 2.16 28.26
CA HIS A 305 10.38 3.27 28.67
C HIS A 305 10.40 3.49 30.18
N LYS A 306 9.91 2.53 30.97
CA LYS A 306 9.88 2.61 32.42
C LYS A 306 11.25 2.96 33.00
N GLY A 307 11.32 4.06 33.75
CA GLY A 307 12.57 4.59 34.34
C GLY A 307 13.31 5.59 33.46
N HIS A 308 12.76 5.96 32.31
CA HIS A 308 13.22 7.08 31.50
C HIS A 308 12.28 8.28 31.62
N CYS A 309 12.82 9.50 31.50
CA CYS A 309 12.02 10.72 31.40
C CYS A 309 12.12 11.29 29.98
N SER A 310 10.98 11.69 29.39
CA SER A 310 10.91 12.35 28.08
C SER A 310 10.57 13.83 28.23
N ILE A 311 11.11 14.67 27.36
CA ILE A 311 10.83 16.12 27.39
C ILE A 311 9.77 16.43 26.33
N LEU A 312 8.65 17.01 26.76
CA LEU A 312 7.58 17.45 25.87
C LEU A 312 7.84 18.89 25.46
N TYR A 313 7.98 19.14 24.17
CA TYR A 313 8.18 20.48 23.64
C TYR A 313 7.36 20.72 22.35
N LYS A 314 6.67 21.86 22.29
CA LYS A 314 6.21 22.54 21.07
C LYS A 314 7.36 22.62 20.08
N LEU A 315 7.07 22.32 18.82
CA LEU A 315 8.00 22.67 17.75
C LEU A 315 8.34 24.18 17.81
N PRO A 316 9.61 24.57 17.59
CA PRO A 316 10.03 25.96 17.61
C PRO A 316 9.16 26.78 16.66
N GLY A 317 8.54 27.84 17.17
CA GLY A 317 7.72 28.76 16.37
C GLY A 317 8.49 29.50 15.26
N THR A 318 9.80 29.23 15.12
CA THR A 318 10.69 29.72 14.06
C THR A 318 10.85 28.77 12.88
N ILE A 319 10.22 27.58 12.88
CA ILE A 319 10.10 26.79 11.65
C ILE A 319 9.32 27.63 10.63
N GLY A 320 10.03 28.06 9.58
CA GLY A 320 9.48 28.96 8.56
C GLY A 320 9.53 30.46 8.89
N VAL A 321 10.12 30.89 10.01
CA VAL A 321 10.28 32.32 10.32
C VAL A 321 11.62 32.82 9.76
N PRO A 322 11.61 33.90 8.96
CA PRO A 322 12.82 34.47 8.40
C PRO A 322 13.82 34.95 9.47
N SER A 323 15.11 34.65 9.31
CA SER A 323 16.20 35.19 10.13
C SER A 323 17.38 35.64 9.26
N ARG A 324 18.34 36.41 9.81
CA ARG A 324 19.58 36.77 9.08
C ARG A 324 20.39 35.54 8.64
N GLU A 325 20.25 34.42 9.35
CA GLU A 325 20.90 33.14 9.06
C GLU A 325 20.05 32.24 8.14
N ARG A 326 18.74 32.49 8.05
CA ARG A 326 17.78 31.83 7.15
C ARG A 326 16.88 32.86 6.48
N PRO A 327 17.37 33.52 5.42
CA PRO A 327 16.59 34.51 4.68
C PRO A 327 15.22 33.95 4.26
N PRO A 328 14.16 34.78 4.24
CA PRO A 328 12.82 34.35 3.78
C PRO A 328 12.86 33.74 2.38
N GLU A 329 13.79 34.19 1.55
CA GLU A 329 14.02 33.69 0.20
C GLU A 329 14.40 32.20 0.22
N ASN A 330 15.22 31.75 1.17
CA ASN A 330 15.61 30.34 1.29
C ASN A 330 14.44 29.41 1.65
N LEU A 331 13.41 29.92 2.33
CA LEU A 331 12.20 29.16 2.65
C LEU A 331 11.28 29.05 1.43
N LYS A 332 11.19 30.09 0.60
CA LYS A 332 10.47 30.04 -0.69
C LYS A 332 11.16 29.11 -1.69
N LEU A 333 12.50 29.13 -1.73
CA LEU A 333 13.33 28.28 -2.58
C LEU A 333 13.21 26.79 -2.24
N ARG A 334 12.95 26.45 -0.97
CA ARG A 334 12.80 25.06 -0.48
C ARG A 334 11.35 24.64 -0.23
N ALA A 335 10.39 25.50 -0.55
CA ALA A 335 8.99 25.19 -0.34
C ALA A 335 8.62 23.98 -1.22
N PRO A 336 7.87 23.00 -0.69
CA PRO A 336 7.38 21.91 -1.52
C PRO A 336 6.48 22.47 -2.61
N VAL A 337 6.63 21.92 -3.82
CA VAL A 337 5.84 22.32 -4.99
C VAL A 337 4.86 21.20 -5.30
N THR A 338 3.59 21.53 -5.51
CA THR A 338 2.58 20.53 -5.88
C THR A 338 2.65 20.21 -7.38
N LEU A 339 2.24 19.01 -7.77
CA LEU A 339 2.11 18.65 -9.18
C LEU A 339 1.17 19.63 -9.90
N LYS A 340 0.04 20.02 -9.29
CA LYS A 340 -0.87 21.02 -9.86
C LYS A 340 -0.15 22.33 -10.23
N SER A 341 0.74 22.82 -9.38
CA SER A 341 1.54 24.02 -9.66
C SER A 341 2.48 23.81 -10.85
N LEU A 342 3.11 22.63 -10.95
CA LEU A 342 4.00 22.29 -12.06
C LEU A 342 3.25 22.15 -13.40
N LEU A 343 2.03 21.60 -13.37
CA LEU A 343 1.18 21.44 -14.56
C LEU A 343 0.64 22.78 -15.06
N THR A 344 0.38 23.72 -14.15
CA THR A 344 -0.17 25.05 -14.46
C THR A 344 0.90 26.03 -14.94
N ASN A 345 2.09 26.01 -14.33
CA ASN A 345 3.15 26.96 -14.61
C ASN A 345 4.30 26.33 -15.41
N ARG A 346 4.18 26.38 -16.75
CA ARG A 346 5.21 25.87 -17.67
C ARG A 346 6.50 26.69 -17.72
N GLN A 347 6.58 27.82 -17.00
CA GLN A 347 7.75 28.72 -17.00
C GLN A 347 8.77 28.42 -15.89
N ILE A 348 8.51 27.42 -15.03
CA ILE A 348 9.47 27.03 -13.98
C ILE A 348 10.69 26.37 -14.65
N GLN A 349 11.82 27.08 -14.64
CA GLN A 349 13.10 26.56 -15.13
C GLN A 349 13.66 25.52 -14.13
N GLY A 350 14.35 24.49 -14.63
CA GLY A 350 14.98 23.46 -13.79
C GLY A 350 14.09 22.26 -13.42
N ILE A 351 13.00 22.01 -14.14
CA ILE A 351 12.19 20.80 -13.97
C ILE A 351 12.74 19.69 -14.88
N ARG A 352 13.10 18.54 -14.30
CA ARG A 352 13.38 17.32 -15.06
C ARG A 352 12.09 16.52 -15.24
N CYS A 353 11.37 16.74 -16.35
CA CYS A 353 10.08 16.10 -16.66
C CYS A 353 10.10 15.25 -17.93
N SER A 354 11.19 14.49 -18.18
CA SER A 354 11.25 13.56 -19.31
C SER A 354 10.10 12.54 -19.26
N LEU A 355 9.75 11.92 -20.39
CA LEU A 355 8.74 10.86 -20.41
C LEU A 355 9.07 9.74 -19.41
N GLY A 356 10.35 9.34 -19.33
CA GLY A 356 10.82 8.37 -18.34
C GLY A 356 10.60 8.83 -16.89
N ALA A 357 10.88 10.10 -16.57
CA ALA A 357 10.62 10.64 -15.23
C ALA A 357 9.11 10.66 -14.90
N ARG A 358 8.25 10.89 -15.91
CA ARG A 358 6.79 10.84 -15.77
C ARG A 358 6.28 9.41 -15.57
N PHE A 359 6.88 8.42 -16.23
CA PHE A 359 6.60 7.00 -15.97
C PHE A 359 7.04 6.56 -14.57
N GLU A 360 8.20 7.02 -14.09
CA GLU A 360 8.64 6.78 -12.71
C GLU A 360 7.71 7.44 -11.68
N LEU A 361 7.28 8.68 -11.94
CA LEU A 361 6.28 9.38 -11.13
C LEU A 361 4.99 8.57 -11.02
N ALA A 362 4.43 8.16 -12.15
CA ALA A 362 3.24 7.32 -12.20
C ALA A 362 3.43 6.03 -11.39
N ARG A 363 4.50 5.28 -11.64
CA ARG A 363 4.80 4.01 -10.94
C ARG A 363 4.87 4.20 -9.43
N LYS A 364 5.56 5.23 -8.94
CA LYS A 364 5.68 5.51 -7.50
C LYS A 364 4.35 5.89 -6.85
N LEU A 365 3.48 6.62 -7.55
CA LEU A 365 2.16 6.97 -7.04
C LEU A 365 1.24 5.76 -7.00
N VAL A 366 1.17 4.96 -8.06
CA VAL A 366 0.39 3.72 -8.07
C VAL A 366 0.90 2.78 -6.96
N ARG A 367 2.21 2.65 -6.81
CA ARG A 367 2.84 1.88 -5.72
C ARG A 367 2.37 2.33 -4.34
N ALA A 368 2.42 3.63 -4.07
CA ALA A 368 2.01 4.18 -2.78
C ALA A 368 0.54 3.85 -2.47
N VAL A 369 -0.34 4.01 -3.47
CA VAL A 369 -1.77 3.69 -3.34
C VAL A 369 -2.00 2.20 -3.11
N CYS A 370 -1.32 1.33 -3.86
CA CYS A 370 -1.45 -0.12 -3.69
C CYS A 370 -0.99 -0.60 -2.31
N LEU A 371 0.07 0.00 -1.76
CA LEU A 371 0.55 -0.32 -0.41
C LEU A 371 -0.43 0.15 0.66
N LEU A 372 -1.02 1.32 0.49
CA LEU A 372 -2.07 1.83 1.37
C LEU A 372 -3.31 0.92 1.35
N HIS A 373 -3.73 0.51 0.15
CA HIS A 373 -4.83 -0.45 -0.03
C HIS A 373 -4.52 -1.82 0.60
N SER A 374 -3.28 -2.30 0.46
CA SER A 374 -2.83 -3.57 1.06
C SER A 374 -2.83 -3.55 2.59
N SER A 375 -2.61 -2.39 3.21
CA SER A 375 -2.74 -2.21 4.66
C SER A 375 -4.20 -2.04 5.12
N GLY A 376 -5.17 -2.01 4.21
CA GLY A 376 -6.59 -1.81 4.52
C GLY A 376 -6.99 -0.35 4.69
N TRP A 377 -6.25 0.58 4.08
CA TRP A 377 -6.51 2.02 4.14
C TRP A 377 -6.89 2.60 2.77
N LEU A 378 -7.71 3.64 2.78
CA LEU A 378 -8.16 4.39 1.60
C LEU A 378 -7.62 5.82 1.68
N HIS A 379 -7.11 6.37 0.57
CA HIS A 379 -6.52 7.70 0.54
C HIS A 379 -7.58 8.81 0.46
N LYS A 380 -8.61 8.62 -0.37
CA LYS A 380 -9.79 9.50 -0.53
C LYS A 380 -9.55 10.86 -1.18
N ASN A 381 -8.29 11.28 -1.37
CA ASN A 381 -7.95 12.59 -1.92
C ASN A 381 -6.76 12.52 -2.90
N ILE A 382 -6.75 11.53 -3.78
CA ILE A 382 -5.69 11.37 -4.80
C ILE A 382 -5.94 12.40 -5.91
N ARG A 383 -5.06 13.39 -6.03
CA ARG A 383 -5.18 14.47 -7.03
C ARG A 383 -3.86 15.21 -7.24
N ALA A 384 -3.77 16.09 -8.24
CA ALA A 384 -2.53 16.82 -8.51
C ALA A 384 -2.10 17.75 -7.36
N GLU A 385 -3.02 18.23 -6.52
CA GLU A 385 -2.67 18.99 -5.29
C GLU A 385 -2.03 18.12 -4.22
N SER A 386 -2.33 16.82 -4.21
CA SER A 386 -1.90 15.88 -3.17
C SER A 386 -0.51 15.30 -3.46
N VAL A 387 0.04 15.53 -4.65
CA VAL A 387 1.39 15.12 -5.05
C VAL A 387 2.35 16.30 -4.86
N MET A 388 3.35 16.13 -3.99
CA MET A 388 4.36 17.16 -3.71
C MET A 388 5.77 16.73 -4.12
N PHE A 389 6.57 17.71 -4.50
CA PHE A 389 7.99 17.58 -4.80
C PHE A 389 8.80 18.50 -3.90
N PHE A 390 9.91 17.99 -3.40
CA PHE A 390 10.84 18.74 -2.57
C PHE A 390 12.04 19.17 -3.42
N PRO A 391 12.25 20.47 -3.67
CA PRO A 391 13.31 20.91 -4.55
C PRO A 391 14.71 20.63 -3.96
N GLU A 392 15.63 20.16 -4.80
CA GLU A 392 17.02 19.88 -4.41
C GLU A 392 17.92 21.10 -4.75
N ASN A 393 18.88 21.40 -3.87
CA ASN A 393 19.84 22.49 -4.11
C ASN A 393 21.02 21.96 -4.93
N ILE A 394 21.24 22.52 -6.11
CA ILE A 394 22.44 22.24 -6.91
C ILE A 394 23.33 23.48 -6.88
N ASN A 395 24.47 23.35 -6.21
CA ASN A 395 25.52 24.36 -6.26
C ASN A 395 26.30 24.16 -7.57
N ALA A 396 26.03 24.95 -8.59
CA ALA A 396 26.85 24.99 -9.79
C ALA A 396 27.92 26.08 -9.63
N LEU A 397 29.20 25.69 -9.69
CA LEU A 397 30.30 26.65 -9.77
C LEU A 397 30.34 27.19 -11.19
N HIS A 398 29.99 28.46 -11.38
CA HIS A 398 30.26 29.21 -12.60
C HIS A 398 31.43 30.17 -12.36
N GLU A 399 32.17 30.49 -13.42
CA GLU A 399 33.42 31.27 -13.39
C GLU A 399 33.30 32.64 -12.69
N ASP A 400 32.08 33.21 -12.59
CA ASP A 400 31.84 34.56 -12.06
C ASP A 400 30.91 34.65 -10.81
N GLY A 401 30.57 33.55 -10.14
CA GLY A 401 29.83 33.60 -8.87
C GLY A 401 29.02 32.35 -8.48
N TYR A 402 28.53 32.33 -7.23
CA TYR A 402 27.60 31.30 -6.73
C TYR A 402 26.17 31.63 -7.17
N GLU A 403 25.61 30.86 -8.12
CA GLU A 403 24.17 30.88 -8.42
C GLU A 403 23.50 29.64 -7.82
N ILE A 404 22.50 29.85 -6.95
CA ILE A 404 21.70 28.76 -6.37
C ILE A 404 20.68 28.33 -7.43
N LYS A 405 20.94 27.20 -8.09
CA LYS A 405 19.97 26.60 -9.02
C LYS A 405 19.14 25.56 -8.28
N ILE A 406 17.82 25.70 -8.37
CA ILE A 406 16.88 24.70 -7.88
C ILE A 406 16.59 23.72 -9.01
N GLU A 407 16.69 22.43 -8.72
CA GLU A 407 16.21 21.38 -9.61
C GLU A 407 15.06 20.61 -8.95
N ILE A 408 14.01 20.37 -9.73
CA ILE A 408 12.88 19.53 -9.33
C ILE A 408 12.94 18.26 -10.18
N ASP A 409 13.25 17.15 -9.52
CA ASP A 409 13.16 15.82 -10.10
C ASP A 409 11.76 15.24 -9.86
N VAL A 410 10.93 15.24 -10.92
CA VAL A 410 9.55 14.75 -10.81
C VAL A 410 9.47 13.25 -10.59
N SER A 411 10.57 12.52 -10.76
CA SER A 411 10.64 11.10 -10.40
C SER A 411 10.70 10.87 -8.88
N LYS A 412 10.81 11.92 -8.05
CA LYS A 412 10.85 11.82 -6.57
C LYS A 412 9.60 12.45 -5.91
N PRO A 413 8.39 11.92 -6.17
CA PRO A 413 7.17 12.45 -5.56
C PRO A 413 7.03 12.06 -4.08
N SER A 414 6.22 12.83 -3.37
CA SER A 414 5.61 12.45 -2.10
C SER A 414 4.10 12.60 -2.19
N LEU A 415 3.36 11.51 -1.97
CA LEU A 415 1.91 11.54 -1.86
C LEU A 415 1.51 12.03 -0.46
N MET A 416 0.67 13.05 -0.40
CA MET A 416 0.24 13.78 0.80
C MET A 416 -1.29 13.95 0.77
N GLY A 417 -1.87 14.64 1.76
CA GLY A 417 -3.32 14.89 1.76
C GLY A 417 -4.15 13.82 2.49
N TYR A 418 -3.54 13.10 3.43
CA TYR A 418 -4.16 12.05 4.24
C TYR A 418 -5.23 12.52 5.25
N ILE A 419 -5.62 13.80 5.24
CA ILE A 419 -6.64 14.33 6.17
C ILE A 419 -7.99 13.60 6.02
N PHE A 420 -8.29 13.13 4.81
CA PHE A 420 -9.48 12.35 4.49
C PHE A 420 -9.22 10.84 4.47
N SER A 421 -7.96 10.41 4.64
CA SER A 421 -7.57 9.01 4.61
C SER A 421 -8.21 8.27 5.77
N ARG A 422 -8.82 7.12 5.51
CA ARG A 422 -9.51 6.33 6.52
C ARG A 422 -9.31 4.83 6.25
N PRO A 423 -9.42 3.98 7.27
CA PRO A 423 -9.52 2.54 7.10
C PRO A 423 -10.67 2.17 6.14
N ASP A 424 -10.57 1.00 5.51
CA ASP A 424 -11.64 0.47 4.68
C ASP A 424 -12.80 -0.07 5.55
N ASP A 425 -13.78 0.80 5.82
CA ASP A 425 -14.96 0.54 6.65
C ASP A 425 -15.82 -0.65 6.15
N ILE A 426 -15.63 -1.10 4.90
CA ILE A 426 -16.38 -2.23 4.31
C ILE A 426 -15.89 -3.58 4.80
N ILE A 427 -14.63 -3.69 5.25
CA ILE A 427 -14.07 -4.94 5.81
C ILE A 427 -14.69 -5.24 7.18
N MET A 428 -15.17 -4.21 7.89
CA MET A 428 -15.56 -4.33 9.30
C MET A 428 -16.99 -4.86 9.54
N ARG A 429 -17.84 -4.95 8.51
CA ARG A 429 -19.29 -5.20 8.67
C ARG A 429 -19.77 -6.64 8.42
N GLU A 430 -18.91 -7.65 8.58
CA GLU A 430 -19.43 -9.02 8.79
C GLU A 430 -19.97 -9.13 10.23
N ASP A 431 -21.15 -8.55 10.47
CA ASP A 431 -21.84 -8.65 11.76
C ASP A 431 -22.16 -10.12 12.07
N PRO A 432 -21.81 -10.64 13.26
CA PRO A 432 -22.35 -11.92 13.72
C PRO A 432 -23.88 -11.81 13.86
N PRO A 433 -24.65 -12.90 13.66
CA PRO A 433 -26.11 -12.84 13.67
C PRO A 433 -26.62 -12.26 14.99
N LEU A 434 -27.29 -11.10 14.89
CA LEU A 434 -27.88 -10.36 16.00
C LEU A 434 -28.77 -11.29 16.83
N LYS A 435 -28.42 -11.48 18.11
CA LYS A 435 -29.36 -11.99 19.11
C LYS A 435 -30.42 -10.93 19.37
N PRO A 436 -31.71 -11.29 19.53
CA PRO A 436 -32.75 -10.30 19.75
C PRO A 436 -32.58 -9.64 21.11
N SER A 437 -32.34 -8.32 21.12
CA SER A 437 -32.35 -7.51 22.34
C SER A 437 -33.79 -7.06 22.63
N ASN A 438 -34.28 -7.41 23.83
CA ASN A 438 -35.54 -6.92 24.36
C ASN A 438 -35.44 -5.42 24.63
N HIS A 439 -36.27 -4.63 23.94
CA HIS A 439 -36.48 -3.22 24.26
C HIS A 439 -37.08 -3.06 25.67
N ARG A 440 -36.52 -2.13 26.45
CA ARG A 440 -37.28 -1.35 27.43
C ARG A 440 -37.11 0.12 27.11
N VAL A 441 -38.24 0.77 26.91
CA VAL A 441 -38.40 2.21 26.70
C VAL A 441 -38.32 2.88 28.07
N GLU A 442 -37.40 3.83 28.25
CA GLU A 442 -37.44 4.77 29.38
C GLU A 442 -37.74 6.19 28.87
N ASP A 443 -38.54 6.88 29.67
CA ASP A 443 -39.31 8.10 29.41
C ASP A 443 -38.41 9.37 29.37
N PRO A 444 -38.75 10.41 28.59
CA PRO A 444 -37.84 11.53 28.31
C PRO A 444 -38.14 12.74 29.20
N HIS A 445 -37.80 12.69 30.49
CA HIS A 445 -37.77 13.88 31.34
C HIS A 445 -36.73 13.73 32.45
N ASP A 446 -35.49 14.14 32.18
CA ASP A 446 -34.60 14.82 33.14
C ASP A 446 -33.26 15.16 32.45
N LEU A 447 -33.10 16.42 32.03
CA LEU A 447 -31.83 16.99 31.58
C LEU A 447 -31.53 18.25 32.40
N PRO A 448 -30.38 18.36 33.10
CA PRO A 448 -29.84 19.64 33.53
C PRO A 448 -28.95 20.25 32.44
N ASN A 449 -29.01 21.59 32.32
CA ASN A 449 -28.24 22.42 31.38
C ASN A 449 -26.71 22.25 31.47
N PRO A 450 -25.96 22.45 30.37
CA PRO A 450 -24.50 22.43 30.40
C PRO A 450 -23.92 23.76 30.93
N GLU A 451 -23.18 23.69 32.03
CA GLU A 451 -22.31 24.76 32.50
C GLU A 451 -20.99 24.79 31.68
N VAL A 452 -20.57 25.99 31.28
CA VAL A 452 -19.33 26.25 30.53
C VAL A 452 -18.14 26.31 31.52
N PRO A 453 -17.09 25.48 31.40
CA PRO A 453 -15.92 25.61 32.25
C PRO A 453 -14.99 26.73 31.77
N SER A 454 -14.81 27.75 32.62
CA SER A 454 -13.80 28.79 32.48
C SER A 454 -12.39 28.23 32.75
N HIS A 455 -11.48 28.29 31.78
CA HIS A 455 -10.07 27.95 31.99
C HIS A 455 -9.34 29.05 32.79
N HIS A 456 -9.09 28.80 34.08
CA HIS A 456 -8.11 29.54 34.86
C HIS A 456 -6.76 28.83 34.84
N THR A 457 -5.77 29.43 34.16
CA THR A 457 -4.36 29.02 34.26
C THR A 457 -3.78 29.56 35.58
N LEU A 458 -3.63 28.70 36.58
CA LEU A 458 -2.84 29.00 37.79
C LEU A 458 -1.36 28.69 37.50
N MET A 459 -0.58 29.75 37.23
CA MET A 459 0.88 29.69 37.28
C MET A 459 1.35 29.82 38.73
N TRP A 460 2.33 29.01 39.14
CA TRP A 460 2.98 29.13 40.44
C TRP A 460 3.91 30.35 40.45
N ASP A 461 3.68 31.29 41.37
CA ASP A 461 4.53 32.46 41.57
C ASP A 461 5.90 32.07 42.14
N VAL A 462 6.96 32.44 41.42
CA VAL A 462 8.34 32.47 41.93
C VAL A 462 8.66 33.93 42.29
N PRO A 463 9.34 34.23 43.41
CA PRO A 463 9.63 35.61 43.79
C PRO A 463 10.59 36.25 42.78
N ILE A 464 10.09 37.19 41.98
CA ILE A 464 10.90 38.05 41.12
C ILE A 464 11.39 39.25 41.95
N ASP A 465 12.69 39.50 41.90
CA ASP A 465 13.36 40.64 42.55
C ASP A 465 12.78 41.98 42.04
N ARG A 466 12.35 42.84 42.97
CA ARG A 466 11.47 44.00 42.75
C ARG A 466 12.19 45.32 42.47
N ASN A 467 13.38 45.31 41.86
CA ASN A 467 14.17 46.54 41.65
C ASN A 467 14.44 46.91 40.19
N ALA A 468 13.41 46.88 39.34
CA ALA A 468 13.46 47.58 38.04
C ALA A 468 12.12 48.26 37.74
N GLN A 469 12.11 49.60 37.76
CA GLN A 469 10.94 50.42 37.41
C GLN A 469 10.67 50.36 35.89
N PRO A 470 9.38 50.26 35.46
CA PRO A 470 9.02 50.16 34.05
C PRO A 470 8.78 51.53 33.40
N LEU A 471 9.45 51.80 32.28
CA LEU A 471 9.07 52.87 31.35
C LEU A 471 7.92 52.38 30.47
N ALA A 472 6.73 52.92 30.73
CA ALA A 472 5.51 52.65 29.96
C ALA A 472 5.63 53.14 28.51
N ARG A 473 5.41 52.25 27.54
CA ARG A 473 4.97 52.63 26.20
C ARG A 473 3.73 51.83 25.82
N ARG A 474 2.62 52.57 25.66
CA ARG A 474 1.34 52.09 25.15
C ARG A 474 1.50 51.53 23.74
N THR A 475 1.07 50.29 23.52
CA THR A 475 0.76 49.81 22.17
C THR A 475 -0.50 48.94 22.19
N ARG A 476 -1.42 49.28 21.29
CA ARG A 476 -2.74 48.71 21.03
C ARG A 476 -2.74 47.17 20.97
N ARG A 477 -3.72 46.55 21.63
CA ARG A 477 -4.12 45.15 21.40
C ARG A 477 -4.57 44.98 19.93
N ARG A 478 -3.92 44.06 19.21
CA ARG A 478 -4.49 43.39 18.03
C ARG A 478 -4.66 41.92 18.39
N ASN A 479 -5.88 41.41 18.20
CA ASN A 479 -6.21 40.00 18.36
C ASN A 479 -5.58 39.21 17.22
N ALA A 480 -4.75 38.21 17.53
CA ALA A 480 -4.25 37.24 16.58
C ALA A 480 -4.81 35.87 16.93
N SER A 481 -5.74 35.36 16.12
CA SER A 481 -6.12 33.95 16.09
C SER A 481 -5.04 33.18 15.34
N ILE A 482 -4.53 32.10 15.95
CA ILE A 482 -3.51 31.23 15.38
C ILE A 482 -4.20 30.21 14.48
N TYR A 483 -4.54 30.62 13.26
CA TYR A 483 -4.65 29.74 12.10
C TYR A 483 -4.22 30.55 10.88
N GLY A 484 -3.32 29.97 10.09
CA GLY A 484 -2.68 30.59 8.94
C GLY A 484 -3.64 30.89 7.80
N ARG A 485 -4.47 31.92 7.97
CA ARG A 485 -5.04 32.65 6.85
C ARG A 485 -3.95 33.56 6.29
N ASN A 486 -3.79 33.53 4.97
CA ASN A 486 -3.00 34.42 4.12
C ASN A 486 -1.68 33.84 3.62
N MET A 487 -1.78 32.88 2.71
CA MET A 487 -0.86 32.77 1.56
C MET A 487 -1.71 32.41 0.34
N LEU A 488 -2.33 33.42 -0.28
CA LEU A 488 -2.73 33.48 -1.69
C LEU A 488 -3.13 34.94 -1.97
N GLY A 489 -2.44 35.57 -2.91
CA GLY A 489 -2.84 36.87 -3.44
C GLY A 489 -4.20 36.74 -4.12
N ARG A 490 -5.06 37.74 -3.88
CA ARG A 490 -6.33 37.96 -4.57
C ARG A 490 -6.13 37.80 -6.08
N ILE A 491 -6.78 36.80 -6.66
CA ILE A 491 -7.26 36.85 -8.04
C ILE A 491 -8.78 36.84 -7.88
N ASP A 492 -9.40 37.98 -8.19
CA ASP A 492 -10.85 38.07 -8.29
C ASP A 492 -11.29 37.25 -9.51
N SER A 493 -11.99 36.15 -9.29
CA SER A 493 -12.79 35.48 -10.32
C SER A 493 -14.10 35.03 -9.69
N ASN A 494 -15.16 35.72 -10.07
CA ASN A 494 -16.54 35.30 -9.83
C ASN A 494 -16.79 34.03 -10.65
N ASP A 495 -16.99 32.89 -9.99
CA ASP A 495 -17.94 31.87 -10.46
C ASP A 495 -18.27 30.93 -9.28
N GLU A 496 -19.50 31.07 -8.78
CA GLU A 496 -20.08 30.17 -7.79
C GLU A 496 -20.68 28.96 -8.51
N THR A 497 -19.87 27.93 -8.80
CA THR A 497 -20.40 26.59 -9.07
C THR A 497 -20.66 25.91 -7.73
N LYS A 498 -21.93 25.64 -7.44
CA LYS A 498 -22.41 24.96 -6.23
C LYS A 498 -21.97 23.48 -6.23
N GLU A 499 -20.71 23.21 -5.90
CA GLU A 499 -20.29 21.88 -5.47
C GLU A 499 -20.80 21.67 -4.04
N THR A 500 -21.72 20.73 -3.85
CA THR A 500 -22.31 20.41 -2.54
C THR A 500 -21.23 19.89 -1.60
N ASN A 501 -20.73 20.81 -0.78
CA ASN A 501 -19.63 20.63 0.15
C ASN A 501 -20.12 19.88 1.39
N ILE A 502 -20.11 18.54 1.34
CA ILE A 502 -20.22 17.72 2.54
C ILE A 502 -18.83 17.74 3.19
N SER A 503 -18.65 18.61 4.19
CA SER A 503 -17.47 18.69 5.07
C SER A 503 -16.09 18.73 4.37
N GLY A 504 -15.84 19.73 3.53
CA GLY A 504 -14.53 19.97 2.92
C GLY A 504 -14.14 19.00 1.80
N PHE A 505 -15.05 18.10 1.40
CA PHE A 505 -14.86 17.13 0.34
C PHE A 505 -15.53 17.65 -0.94
N THR A 506 -14.73 17.99 -1.97
CA THR A 506 -15.23 18.43 -3.29
C THR A 506 -15.53 17.20 -4.14
N LEU A 507 -16.81 17.01 -4.49
CA LEU A 507 -17.23 16.03 -5.49
C LEU A 507 -16.95 16.62 -6.88
N ASP A 508 -15.71 16.51 -7.33
CA ASP A 508 -15.24 16.97 -8.64
C ASP A 508 -14.96 15.80 -9.59
N TYR A 509 -14.32 16.07 -10.74
CA TYR A 509 -14.02 15.06 -11.75
C TYR A 509 -13.00 14.00 -11.32
N TYR A 510 -12.30 14.16 -10.17
CA TYR A 510 -11.47 13.10 -9.60
C TYR A 510 -12.31 12.03 -8.88
N GLN A 511 -13.58 12.29 -8.57
CA GLN A 511 -14.44 11.34 -7.88
C GLN A 511 -15.13 10.40 -8.87
N HIS A 512 -15.21 9.13 -8.50
CA HIS A 512 -15.83 8.09 -9.33
C HIS A 512 -17.32 8.37 -9.56
N PRO A 513 -17.87 8.11 -10.77
CA PRO A 513 -19.27 8.37 -11.10
C PRO A 513 -20.28 7.78 -10.11
N ALA A 514 -20.03 6.57 -9.61
CA ALA A 514 -20.92 5.93 -8.63
C ALA A 514 -20.99 6.67 -7.28
N LYS A 515 -19.92 7.38 -6.88
CA LYS A 515 -19.91 8.20 -5.66
C LYS A 515 -20.65 9.53 -5.86
N HIS A 516 -20.67 10.03 -7.09
CA HIS A 516 -21.52 11.16 -7.46
C HIS A 516 -23.00 10.77 -7.52
N ALA A 517 -23.30 9.61 -8.10
CA ALA A 517 -24.67 9.08 -8.19
C ALA A 517 -25.27 8.79 -6.81
N ASP A 518 -24.46 8.29 -5.87
CA ASP A 518 -24.86 8.11 -4.48
C ASP A 518 -23.79 8.68 -3.52
N PRO A 519 -23.92 9.95 -3.11
CA PRO A 519 -22.99 10.57 -2.15
C PRO A 519 -23.01 9.92 -0.76
N THR A 520 -24.05 9.16 -0.41
CA THR A 520 -24.15 8.47 0.89
C THR A 520 -23.41 7.14 0.91
N ARG A 521 -23.09 6.60 -0.27
CA ARG A 521 -22.35 5.34 -0.43
C ARG A 521 -20.99 5.39 0.27
N LEU A 522 -20.60 4.30 0.93
CA LEU A 522 -19.28 4.20 1.56
C LEU A 522 -18.18 4.34 0.52
N TYR A 523 -17.07 4.97 0.91
CA TYR A 523 -15.91 5.12 0.03
C TYR A 523 -15.21 3.77 -0.16
N ARG A 524 -14.66 3.50 -1.35
CA ARG A 524 -14.10 2.19 -1.72
C ARG A 524 -12.74 2.31 -2.41
N HIS A 525 -12.04 1.19 -2.48
CA HIS A 525 -10.79 1.04 -3.24
C HIS A 525 -10.96 1.53 -4.67
N ALA A 526 -12.05 1.13 -5.33
CA ALA A 526 -12.34 1.54 -6.71
C ALA A 526 -12.31 3.06 -6.95
N TYR A 527 -12.68 3.86 -5.95
CA TYR A 527 -12.74 5.32 -6.09
C TYR A 527 -11.34 5.94 -6.10
N ASP A 528 -10.43 5.44 -5.26
CA ASP A 528 -9.02 5.82 -5.30
C ASP A 528 -8.37 5.45 -6.64
N VAL A 529 -8.70 4.27 -7.19
CA VAL A 529 -8.18 3.84 -8.50
C VAL A 529 -8.71 4.72 -9.63
N TYR A 530 -9.97 5.13 -9.58
CA TYR A 530 -10.51 6.07 -10.54
C TYR A 530 -9.80 7.43 -10.47
N SER A 531 -9.61 7.99 -9.27
CA SER A 531 -8.86 9.23 -9.07
C SER A 531 -7.42 9.11 -9.58
N LEU A 532 -6.81 7.95 -9.41
CA LEU A 532 -5.50 7.62 -9.96
C LEU A 532 -5.50 7.64 -11.50
N GLY A 533 -6.55 7.14 -12.15
CA GLY A 533 -6.71 7.21 -13.61
C GLY A 533 -6.71 8.65 -14.14
N ILE A 534 -7.43 9.55 -13.46
CA ILE A 534 -7.41 10.99 -13.78
C ILE A 534 -6.00 11.57 -13.60
N LEU A 535 -5.37 11.29 -12.46
CA LEU A 535 -4.02 11.77 -12.17
C LEU A 535 -2.97 11.26 -13.18
N LEU A 536 -3.13 10.02 -13.66
CA LEU A 536 -2.27 9.43 -14.70
C LEU A 536 -2.45 10.12 -16.06
N ILE A 537 -3.66 10.57 -16.43
CA ILE A 537 -3.83 11.44 -17.61
C ILE A 537 -2.98 12.69 -17.46
N GLU A 538 -3.07 13.35 -16.31
CA GLU A 538 -2.38 14.62 -16.05
C GLU A 538 -0.86 14.47 -16.08
N ILE A 539 -0.35 13.37 -15.53
CA ILE A 539 1.07 13.01 -15.58
C ILE A 539 1.49 12.69 -17.03
N GLY A 540 0.73 11.84 -17.74
CA GLY A 540 1.06 11.38 -19.09
C GLY A 540 1.07 12.51 -20.12
N LEU A 541 0.13 13.46 -20.01
CA LEU A 541 0.07 14.61 -20.91
C LEU A 541 0.82 15.84 -20.40
N TRP A 542 1.19 15.86 -19.12
CA TRP A 542 1.79 17.00 -18.44
C TRP A 542 0.94 18.28 -18.56
N GLU A 543 -0.37 18.12 -18.32
CA GLU A 543 -1.37 19.18 -18.27
C GLU A 543 -2.51 18.79 -17.32
N ASN A 544 -3.20 19.77 -16.73
CA ASN A 544 -4.41 19.46 -15.94
C ASN A 544 -5.54 19.00 -16.86
N VAL A 545 -6.38 18.08 -16.36
CA VAL A 545 -7.66 17.80 -17.01
C VAL A 545 -8.52 19.07 -16.95
N ASN A 546 -9.05 19.47 -18.10
CA ASN A 546 -9.85 20.68 -18.23
C ASN A 546 -11.31 20.29 -18.42
N ASP A 547 -11.97 20.10 -17.30
CA ASP A 547 -13.37 19.70 -17.21
C ASP A 547 -14.35 20.85 -17.49
N SER A 548 -13.90 22.12 -17.50
CA SER A 548 -14.73 23.27 -17.87
C SER A 548 -15.23 23.25 -19.32
N ARG A 549 -14.64 22.40 -20.17
CA ARG A 549 -15.06 22.18 -21.56
C ARG A 549 -16.10 21.07 -21.71
N TYR A 550 -16.45 20.38 -20.62
CA TYR A 550 -17.58 19.47 -20.62
C TYR A 550 -18.86 20.29 -20.88
N PRO A 551 -19.62 19.99 -21.93
CA PRO A 551 -20.81 20.78 -22.25
C PRO A 551 -21.80 20.66 -21.09
N ASN A 552 -22.24 21.81 -20.56
CA ASN A 552 -23.21 21.89 -19.47
C ASN A 552 -24.56 21.42 -20.03
N TRP A 553 -24.83 20.11 -19.99
CA TRP A 553 -26.12 19.56 -20.34
C TRP A 553 -27.03 19.83 -19.14
N ASP A 554 -28.10 20.56 -19.43
CA ASP A 554 -29.18 21.01 -18.56
C ASP A 554 -29.45 20.04 -17.38
N ASP A 555 -29.68 20.60 -16.18
CA ASP A 555 -29.85 19.97 -14.84
C ASP A 555 -30.94 18.86 -14.75
N ARG A 556 -30.88 17.86 -15.62
CA ARG A 556 -31.61 16.60 -15.52
C ARG A 556 -30.60 15.51 -15.21
N GLU A 557 -31.05 14.49 -14.49
CA GLU A 557 -30.27 13.34 -13.97
C GLU A 557 -29.60 12.47 -15.06
N GLU A 558 -28.81 13.08 -15.96
CA GLU A 558 -28.04 12.50 -17.07
C GLU A 558 -26.60 13.01 -16.97
N ASP A 559 -25.53 12.23 -16.82
CA ASP A 559 -25.31 10.89 -16.30
C ASP A 559 -23.82 10.97 -15.84
N TYR A 560 -23.49 10.82 -14.55
CA TYR A 560 -22.11 10.97 -14.08
C TYR A 560 -21.12 10.05 -14.82
N TYR A 561 -21.63 8.98 -15.43
CA TYR A 561 -20.88 8.08 -16.29
C TYR A 561 -20.56 8.69 -17.67
N GLU A 562 -21.39 9.60 -18.20
CA GLU A 562 -21.11 10.33 -19.43
C GLU A 562 -19.91 11.27 -19.29
N ARG A 563 -19.75 11.93 -18.14
CA ARG A 563 -18.56 12.75 -17.85
C ARG A 563 -17.28 11.91 -17.95
N ARG A 564 -17.27 10.72 -17.33
CA ARG A 564 -16.18 9.74 -17.48
C ARG A 564 -15.96 9.37 -18.94
N THR A 565 -17.02 9.04 -19.68
CA THR A 565 -16.92 8.67 -21.10
C THR A 565 -16.36 9.82 -21.95
N TRP A 566 -16.73 11.06 -21.66
CA TRP A 566 -16.19 12.23 -22.33
C TRP A 566 -14.70 12.39 -22.04
N ILE A 567 -14.27 12.29 -20.77
CA ILE A 567 -12.85 12.32 -20.39
C ILE A 567 -12.08 11.25 -21.19
N CYS A 568 -12.58 10.01 -21.21
CA CYS A 568 -11.96 8.94 -21.99
C CYS A 568 -11.79 9.33 -23.48
N LYS A 569 -12.86 9.83 -24.13
CA LYS A 569 -12.84 10.22 -25.54
C LYS A 569 -11.88 11.38 -25.83
N GLN A 570 -11.76 12.35 -24.93
CA GLN A 570 -10.92 13.53 -25.15
C GLN A 570 -9.43 13.27 -24.91
N TYR A 571 -9.11 12.40 -23.95
CA TYR A 571 -7.75 12.29 -23.43
C TYR A 571 -7.04 10.99 -23.83
N LEU A 572 -7.73 9.85 -24.00
CA LEU A 572 -7.06 8.57 -24.20
C LEU A 572 -6.25 8.49 -25.51
N ASP A 573 -6.76 9.02 -26.62
CA ASP A 573 -6.01 9.01 -27.89
C ASP A 573 -4.73 9.86 -27.81
N ARG A 574 -4.79 10.97 -27.06
CA ARG A 574 -3.64 11.84 -26.80
C ARG A 574 -2.63 11.13 -25.90
N VAL A 575 -3.11 10.42 -24.88
CA VAL A 575 -2.26 9.61 -24.00
C VAL A 575 -1.61 8.48 -24.78
N ARG A 576 -2.33 7.77 -25.66
CA ARG A 576 -1.76 6.75 -26.57
C ARG A 576 -0.63 7.34 -27.40
N TRP A 577 -0.86 8.50 -28.01
CA TRP A 577 0.14 9.17 -28.83
C TRP A 577 1.40 9.58 -28.02
N GLN A 578 1.21 10.10 -26.81
CA GLN A 578 2.29 10.68 -26.01
C GLN A 578 3.04 9.66 -25.13
N CYS A 579 2.36 8.60 -24.68
CA CYS A 579 2.84 7.66 -23.68
C CYS A 579 2.80 6.19 -24.14
N GLY A 580 2.24 5.91 -25.31
CA GLY A 580 2.09 4.56 -25.85
C GLY A 580 0.83 3.84 -25.37
N ASP A 581 0.49 2.73 -26.06
CA ASP A 581 -0.72 1.97 -25.82
C ASP A 581 -0.78 1.40 -24.39
N THR A 582 0.32 0.86 -23.89
CA THR A 582 0.38 0.28 -22.53
C THR A 582 -0.06 1.27 -21.46
N TYR A 583 0.45 2.51 -21.52
CA TYR A 583 0.11 3.54 -20.53
C TYR A 583 -1.36 3.96 -20.66
N ALA A 584 -1.86 4.09 -21.89
CA ALA A 584 -3.25 4.45 -22.15
C ALA A 584 -4.24 3.35 -21.72
N ASP A 585 -3.89 2.08 -21.92
CA ASP A 585 -4.70 0.94 -21.49
C ASP A 585 -4.76 0.86 -19.96
N VAL A 586 -3.66 1.18 -19.27
CA VAL A 586 -3.63 1.35 -17.80
C VAL A 586 -4.59 2.46 -17.36
N VAL A 587 -4.51 3.64 -17.97
CA VAL A 587 -5.40 4.77 -17.67
C VAL A 587 -6.86 4.37 -17.88
N LEU A 588 -7.18 3.73 -19.02
CA LEU A 588 -8.52 3.27 -19.33
C LEU A 588 -9.01 2.26 -18.27
N GLY A 589 -8.17 1.30 -17.87
CA GLY A 589 -8.50 0.32 -16.83
C GLY A 589 -8.81 0.98 -15.49
N CYS A 590 -8.10 2.05 -15.13
CA CYS A 590 -8.39 2.82 -13.90
C CYS A 590 -9.74 3.55 -13.98
N LEU A 591 -10.04 4.17 -15.13
CA LEU A 591 -11.28 4.95 -15.30
C LEU A 591 -12.51 4.05 -15.42
N MET A 592 -12.37 2.88 -16.04
CA MET A 592 -13.46 1.93 -16.27
C MET A 592 -13.62 0.88 -15.16
N ILE A 593 -12.97 1.11 -14.01
CA ILE A 593 -13.08 0.21 -12.86
C ILE A 593 -14.54 0.00 -12.46
N ASP A 594 -14.91 -1.26 -12.23
CA ASP A 594 -16.22 -1.57 -11.66
C ASP A 594 -16.19 -1.27 -10.16
N SER A 595 -17.30 -0.74 -9.66
CA SER A 595 -17.49 -0.42 -8.25
C SER A 595 -18.67 -1.18 -7.66
N SER A 596 -19.07 -2.31 -8.25
CA SER A 596 -20.18 -3.14 -7.77
C SER A 596 -19.98 -3.64 -6.32
N ASP A 597 -21.06 -3.81 -5.57
CA ASP A 597 -21.05 -4.16 -4.13
C ASP A 597 -20.80 -5.65 -3.83
N ASP A 598 -20.62 -6.49 -4.84
CA ASP A 598 -20.39 -7.90 -4.60
C ASP A 598 -18.97 -8.20 -4.08
N GLY A 599 -18.83 -9.31 -3.34
CA GLY A 599 -17.56 -9.70 -2.72
C GLY A 599 -16.48 -10.11 -3.73
N ILE A 600 -16.88 -10.49 -4.95
CA ILE A 600 -15.97 -10.89 -6.03
C ILE A 600 -15.28 -9.64 -6.59
N ALA A 601 -16.04 -8.56 -6.82
CA ALA A 601 -15.56 -7.26 -7.24
C ALA A 601 -14.53 -6.70 -6.25
N LYS A 602 -14.68 -6.91 -4.94
CA LYS A 602 -13.71 -6.43 -3.92
C LYS A 602 -12.33 -7.07 -4.06
N ALA A 603 -12.25 -8.39 -4.31
CA ALA A 603 -10.98 -9.06 -4.56
C ALA A 603 -10.36 -8.58 -5.89
N SER A 604 -11.20 -8.45 -6.93
CA SER A 604 -10.79 -7.93 -8.24
C SER A 604 -10.32 -6.48 -8.21
N GLU A 605 -10.92 -5.61 -7.38
CA GLU A 605 -10.51 -4.20 -7.18
C GLU A 605 -9.08 -4.11 -6.63
N ARG A 606 -8.77 -4.94 -5.63
CA ARG A 606 -7.43 -4.98 -5.01
C ARG A 606 -6.37 -5.53 -5.95
N GLU A 607 -6.70 -6.59 -6.68
CA GLU A 607 -5.82 -7.15 -7.71
C GLU A 607 -5.58 -6.17 -8.86
N LEU A 608 -6.58 -5.39 -9.26
CA LEU A 608 -6.46 -4.41 -10.33
C LEU A 608 -5.37 -3.36 -10.05
N CYS A 609 -5.29 -2.86 -8.82
CA CYS A 609 -4.23 -1.97 -8.37
C CYS A 609 -2.82 -2.55 -8.64
N VAL A 610 -2.61 -3.82 -8.30
CA VAL A 610 -1.32 -4.50 -8.53
C VAL A 610 -1.07 -4.77 -10.01
N LYS A 611 -2.13 -5.07 -10.77
CA LYS A 611 -2.05 -5.22 -12.24
C LYS A 611 -1.61 -3.92 -12.90
N ILE A 612 -2.15 -2.77 -12.47
CA ILE A 612 -1.77 -1.44 -12.96
C ILE A 612 -0.26 -1.22 -12.78
N ILE A 613 0.33 -1.57 -11.62
CA ILE A 613 1.79 -1.50 -11.42
C ILE A 613 2.52 -2.39 -12.42
N ALA A 614 2.11 -3.65 -12.54
CA ALA A 614 2.73 -4.63 -13.43
C ALA A 614 2.67 -4.22 -14.91
N ASP A 615 1.65 -3.47 -15.31
CA ASP A 615 1.49 -2.98 -16.68
C ASP A 615 2.33 -1.71 -16.90
N LEU A 616 2.40 -0.80 -15.91
CA LEU A 616 3.27 0.39 -15.95
C LEU A 616 4.76 0.06 -15.96
N GLU A 617 5.19 -1.08 -15.39
CA GLU A 617 6.57 -1.59 -15.48
C GLU A 617 7.04 -1.83 -16.93
N ASN A 618 6.10 -2.01 -17.87
CA ASN A 618 6.41 -2.19 -19.28
C ASN A 618 6.51 -0.85 -20.05
N CYS A 619 6.22 0.28 -19.41
CA CYS A 619 6.36 1.60 -20.03
C CYS A 619 7.83 2.04 -20.01
N GLN A 620 8.46 2.11 -21.18
CA GLN A 620 9.84 2.54 -21.37
C GLN A 620 9.87 3.78 -22.27
N ALA A 621 10.77 4.73 -21.96
CA ALA A 621 10.83 6.05 -22.58
C ALA A 621 11.78 6.15 -23.76
#